data_AF-A0A4Q2R913-F1
#
_entry.id   AF-A0A4Q2R913-F1
#
_cell.length_a   1.000
_cell.length_b   1.000
_cell.length_c   1.000
_cell.angle_alpha   90.00
_cell.angle_beta   90.00
_cell.angle_gamma   90.00
#
_symmetry.space_group_name_H-M   'P 1'
#
loop_
_entity.id
_entity.type
_entity.pdbx_description
1 polymer ?
#
loop_
_entity_poly.entity_id
_entity_poly.type
_entity_poly.pdbx_seq_one_letter_code
_entity_poly.pdbx_strand_id
1 'polypeptide(L)'
;SGFSTLLEPSQPRSLNPTCPYRTDTQDAKASSVVGKVGVAPLPHFEGGKSAACLGGYQFGVNAATKNREAAIDFLTWMSSPATQLRFALQLGIAPTRPAVYDDAKLGEEQPFMKELKGVFTGATPRPVTPKYAQVTLAVQSGVSKALVSGRIKEDLTAANARIDTIVGK
;
A
#
# COMPACT_ATOMS: atom_id res chain seq x y z
N SER A 1 4.78 -26.65 -46.80
CA SER A 1 3.96 -25.43 -46.93
C SER A 1 3.73 -24.89 -45.52
N GLY A 2 4.42 -23.87 -45.03
CA GLY A 2 4.66 -22.59 -45.68
C GLY A 2 3.58 -21.61 -45.19
N PHE A 3 3.73 -21.09 -43.97
CA PHE A 3 3.18 -19.79 -43.61
C PHE A 3 4.09 -19.15 -42.57
N SER A 4 4.83 -18.15 -43.04
CA SER A 4 5.65 -17.21 -42.29
C SER A 4 4.91 -15.88 -42.22
N THR A 5 5.32 -15.04 -41.27
CA THR A 5 5.06 -13.57 -41.18
C THR A 5 3.66 -13.21 -40.64
N LEU A 6 3.50 -12.62 -39.46
CA LEU A 6 4.02 -11.31 -39.07
C LEU A 6 4.34 -11.23 -37.57
N LEU A 7 5.63 -11.07 -37.26
CA LEU A 7 6.09 -10.32 -36.10
C LEU A 7 5.85 -8.85 -36.41
N GLU A 8 4.84 -8.22 -35.80
CA GLU A 8 4.75 -6.76 -35.71
C GLU A 8 5.46 -6.29 -34.42
N PRO A 9 6.57 -5.54 -34.52
CA PRO A 9 7.25 -4.95 -33.38
C PRO A 9 6.75 -3.50 -33.21
N SER A 10 5.70 -3.26 -32.42
CA SER A 10 5.29 -1.85 -32.19
C SER A 10 4.53 -1.53 -30.91
N GLN A 11 4.37 -2.46 -29.95
CA GLN A 11 3.79 -2.09 -28.65
C GLN A 11 4.81 -2.39 -27.56
N PRO A 12 5.48 -1.38 -26.95
CA PRO A 12 6.17 -1.62 -25.71
C PRO A 12 5.12 -2.08 -24.70
N ARG A 13 5.12 -3.39 -24.40
CA ARG A 13 4.44 -3.94 -23.23
C ARG A 13 5.08 -3.30 -22.01
N SER A 14 4.57 -2.13 -21.65
CA SER A 14 4.78 -1.45 -20.39
C SER A 14 4.23 -2.36 -19.29
N LEU A 15 5.04 -3.33 -18.88
CA LEU A 15 4.89 -4.05 -17.62
C LEU A 15 5.09 -3.02 -16.51
N ASN A 16 4.04 -2.29 -16.17
CA ASN A 16 4.09 -1.19 -15.22
C ASN A 16 3.11 -1.46 -14.08
N PRO A 17 3.50 -2.25 -13.06
CA PRO A 17 2.64 -2.59 -11.94
C PRO A 17 2.66 -1.46 -10.90
N THR A 18 2.15 -0.29 -11.28
CA THR A 18 1.98 0.88 -10.38
C THR A 18 0.60 0.88 -9.73
N CYS A 19 0.43 1.58 -8.60
CA CYS A 19 -0.83 1.82 -7.90
C CYS A 19 -2.04 1.83 -8.87
N PRO A 20 -2.81 0.73 -8.97
CA PRO A 20 -3.59 0.40 -10.17
C PRO A 20 -4.70 1.42 -10.48
N TYR A 21 -5.03 2.27 -9.52
CA TYR A 21 -6.12 3.22 -9.62
C TYR A 21 -5.77 4.53 -10.34
N ARG A 22 -4.49 4.89 -10.50
CA ARG A 22 -4.11 6.21 -11.04
C ARG A 22 -3.52 6.23 -12.43
N THR A 23 -2.74 5.23 -12.84
CA THR A 23 -2.17 5.19 -14.20
C THR A 23 -3.27 5.21 -15.26
N ASP A 24 -4.34 4.45 -15.05
CA ASP A 24 -5.51 4.46 -15.93
C ASP A 24 -6.19 5.83 -16.00
N THR A 25 -6.22 6.60 -14.89
CA THR A 25 -6.86 7.93 -14.86
C THR A 25 -5.99 9.05 -15.44
N GLN A 26 -4.70 8.78 -15.68
CA GLN A 26 -3.78 9.74 -16.31
C GLN A 26 -3.45 9.41 -17.76
N ASP A 27 -3.93 8.27 -18.30
CA ASP A 27 -3.81 7.95 -19.71
C ASP A 27 -4.89 8.66 -20.53
N ALA A 28 -4.50 9.63 -21.36
CA ALA A 28 -5.40 10.37 -22.24
C ALA A 28 -6.10 9.49 -23.30
N LYS A 29 -5.57 8.30 -23.59
CA LYS A 29 -6.20 7.33 -24.49
C LYS A 29 -7.27 6.49 -23.80
N ALA A 30 -7.20 6.37 -22.47
CA ALA A 30 -8.09 5.51 -21.68
C ALA A 30 -9.03 6.29 -20.74
N SER A 31 -8.81 7.59 -20.51
CA SER A 31 -9.52 8.34 -19.48
C SER A 31 -9.91 9.77 -19.87
N SER A 32 -11.11 10.17 -19.49
CA SER A 32 -11.65 11.53 -19.63
C SER A 32 -11.39 12.43 -18.41
N VAL A 33 -10.74 11.90 -17.37
CA VAL A 33 -10.45 12.60 -16.10
C VAL A 33 -8.97 12.92 -15.92
N VAL A 34 -8.19 12.91 -17.00
CA VAL A 34 -6.79 13.34 -16.98
C VAL A 34 -6.68 14.75 -16.40
N GLY A 35 -5.76 14.93 -15.44
CA GLY A 35 -5.58 16.19 -14.73
C GLY A 35 -6.71 16.58 -13.75
N LYS A 36 -7.76 15.75 -13.62
CA LYS A 36 -8.91 16.00 -12.73
C LYS A 36 -8.93 15.11 -11.47
N VAL A 37 -7.91 14.27 -11.30
CA VAL A 37 -7.80 13.31 -10.18
C VAL A 37 -6.54 13.60 -9.36
N GLY A 38 -6.74 13.85 -8.06
CA GLY A 38 -5.69 14.07 -7.08
C GLY A 38 -5.78 13.10 -5.90
N VAL A 39 -4.78 13.16 -5.01
CA VAL A 39 -4.74 12.43 -3.75
C VAL A 39 -4.88 13.43 -2.61
N ALA A 40 -5.65 13.07 -1.58
CA ALA A 40 -5.80 13.87 -0.37
C ALA A 40 -5.71 12.98 0.88
N PRO A 41 -5.33 13.54 2.04
CA PRO A 41 -5.45 12.84 3.31
C PRO A 41 -6.89 12.39 3.58
N LEU A 42 -7.05 11.32 4.37
CA LEU A 42 -8.38 10.89 4.82
C LEU A 42 -9.06 12.00 5.62
N PRO A 43 -10.38 12.23 5.46
CA PRO A 43 -11.08 13.22 6.26
C PRO A 43 -11.09 12.85 7.75
N HIS A 44 -11.20 13.86 8.61
CA HIS A 44 -11.35 13.70 10.06
C HIS A 44 -12.43 14.66 10.58
N PHE A 45 -13.01 14.33 11.74
CA PHE A 45 -13.94 15.23 12.43
C PHE A 45 -13.20 16.40 13.06
N GLU A 46 -13.91 17.48 13.36
CA GLU A 46 -13.35 18.66 14.04
C GLU A 46 -12.59 18.26 15.33
N GLY A 47 -11.38 18.82 15.52
CA GLY A 47 -10.48 18.45 16.61
C GLY A 47 -9.73 17.13 16.44
N GLY A 48 -9.98 16.38 15.36
CA GLY A 48 -9.31 15.12 15.03
C GLY A 48 -8.01 15.28 14.23
N LYS A 49 -7.41 14.15 13.86
CA LYS A 49 -6.29 14.09 12.91
C LYS A 49 -6.56 12.99 11.89
N SER A 50 -6.20 13.24 10.64
CA SER A 50 -6.21 12.21 9.59
C SER A 50 -5.23 11.09 9.96
N ALA A 51 -5.71 9.85 10.00
CA ALA A 51 -4.89 8.69 10.29
C ALA A 51 -5.12 7.62 9.22
N ALA A 52 -4.13 7.44 8.34
CA ALA A 52 -4.09 6.31 7.44
C ALA A 52 -3.55 5.08 8.17
N CYS A 53 -3.97 3.88 7.75
CA CYS A 53 -3.36 2.65 8.22
C CYS A 53 -1.99 2.45 7.54
N LEU A 54 -0.92 2.38 8.32
CA LEU A 54 0.39 2.03 7.79
C LEU A 54 0.43 0.53 7.49
N GLY A 55 0.39 0.19 6.21
CA GLY A 55 0.54 -1.17 5.69
C GLY A 55 1.86 -1.37 4.95
N GLY A 56 1.96 -2.47 4.23
CA GLY A 56 3.10 -2.78 3.37
C GLY A 56 3.47 -4.25 3.39
N TYR A 57 4.47 -4.59 2.59
CA TYR A 57 5.08 -5.91 2.58
C TYR A 57 6.46 -5.84 3.21
N GLN A 58 6.80 -6.86 3.99
CA GLN A 58 8.12 -7.01 4.59
C GLN A 58 8.84 -8.16 3.91
N PHE A 59 10.15 -7.99 3.71
CA PHE A 59 10.99 -9.11 3.29
C PHE A 59 11.38 -9.95 4.51
N GLY A 60 11.33 -11.27 4.37
CA GLY A 60 11.71 -12.21 5.40
C GLY A 60 12.68 -13.25 4.84
N VAL A 61 13.63 -13.68 5.67
CA VAL A 61 14.49 -14.83 5.37
C VAL A 61 13.95 -16.03 6.13
N ASN A 62 13.74 -17.14 5.43
CA ASN A 62 13.37 -18.40 6.08
C ASN A 62 14.48 -18.83 7.04
N ALA A 63 14.14 -19.07 8.31
CA ALA A 63 15.10 -19.46 9.34
C ALA A 63 15.83 -20.78 9.04
N ALA A 64 15.21 -21.68 8.26
CA ALA A 64 15.77 -22.99 7.90
C ALA A 64 16.56 -23.00 6.58
N THR A 65 16.80 -21.85 5.95
CA THR A 65 17.53 -21.79 4.67
C THR A 65 18.99 -22.22 4.81
N LYS A 66 19.49 -22.96 3.82
CA LYS A 66 20.93 -23.28 3.69
C LYS A 66 21.74 -22.13 3.09
N ASN A 67 21.09 -21.16 2.46
CA ASN A 67 21.73 -20.04 1.73
C ASN A 67 21.47 -18.70 2.44
N ARG A 68 21.82 -18.63 3.73
CA ARG A 68 21.47 -17.46 4.56
C ARG A 68 22.16 -16.18 4.10
N GLU A 69 23.45 -16.25 3.76
CA GLU A 69 24.25 -15.10 3.32
C GLU A 69 23.70 -14.51 2.02
N ALA A 70 23.53 -15.35 0.99
CA ALA A 70 22.96 -14.91 -0.29
C ALA A 70 21.55 -14.32 -0.15
N ALA A 71 20.72 -14.85 0.77
CA ALA A 71 19.40 -14.28 1.05
C ALA A 71 19.52 -12.88 1.67
N ILE A 72 20.44 -12.68 2.62
CA ILE A 72 20.69 -11.37 3.24
C ILE A 72 21.22 -10.38 2.21
N ASP A 73 22.15 -10.78 1.35
CA ASP A 73 22.68 -9.93 0.27
C ASP A 73 21.58 -9.49 -0.68
N PHE A 74 20.72 -10.42 -1.09
CA PHE A 74 19.58 -10.10 -1.94
C PHE A 74 18.62 -9.10 -1.27
N LEU A 75 18.28 -9.31 0.01
CA LEU A 75 17.42 -8.36 0.73
C LEU A 75 18.08 -7.00 0.95
N THR A 76 19.40 -6.97 1.12
CA THR A 76 20.17 -5.73 1.21
C THR A 76 20.10 -4.96 -0.11
N TRP A 77 20.27 -5.64 -1.24
CA TRP A 77 20.12 -5.05 -2.57
C TRP A 77 18.69 -4.57 -2.83
N MET A 78 17.68 -5.41 -2.55
CA MET A 78 16.26 -5.09 -2.71
C MET A 78 15.83 -3.88 -1.89
N SER A 79 16.36 -3.74 -0.68
CA SER A 79 16.04 -2.65 0.22
C SER A 79 16.95 -1.42 0.04
N SER A 80 17.89 -1.42 -0.89
CA SER A 80 18.79 -0.29 -1.13
C SER A 80 18.06 0.94 -1.68
N PRO A 81 18.54 2.17 -1.42
CA PRO A 81 17.93 3.39 -1.96
C PRO A 81 17.80 3.37 -3.49
N ALA A 82 18.83 2.88 -4.19
CA ALA A 82 18.85 2.80 -5.64
C ALA A 82 17.77 1.84 -6.19
N THR A 83 17.61 0.67 -5.58
CA THR A 83 16.57 -0.29 -5.98
C THR A 83 15.18 0.23 -5.65
N GLN A 84 14.99 0.85 -4.49
CA GLN A 84 13.70 1.46 -4.14
C GLN A 84 13.32 2.62 -5.08
N LEU A 85 14.28 3.48 -5.44
CA LEU A 85 14.05 4.54 -6.43
C LEU A 85 13.66 3.94 -7.78
N ARG A 86 14.39 2.92 -8.24
CA ARG A 86 14.04 2.21 -9.47
C ARG A 86 12.62 1.65 -9.43
N PHE A 87 12.21 1.02 -8.35
CA PHE A 87 10.85 0.49 -8.20
C PHE A 87 9.80 1.58 -8.10
N ALA A 88 10.11 2.71 -7.47
CA ALA A 88 9.19 3.84 -7.43
C ALA A 88 8.97 4.44 -8.82
N LEU A 89 10.04 4.57 -9.63
CA LEU A 89 9.96 5.12 -10.99
C LEU A 89 9.32 4.15 -11.99
N GLN A 90 9.73 2.88 -11.97
CA GLN A 90 9.35 1.88 -12.98
C GLN A 90 8.10 1.08 -12.62
N LEU A 91 7.81 0.96 -11.32
CA LEU A 91 6.73 0.13 -10.81
C LEU A 91 5.80 0.93 -9.89
N GLY A 92 6.01 2.23 -9.65
CA GLY A 92 5.13 3.03 -8.78
C GLY A 92 4.92 2.43 -7.39
N ILE A 93 5.89 1.65 -6.90
CA ILE A 93 5.86 1.10 -5.56
C ILE A 93 6.39 2.18 -4.62
N ALA A 94 5.57 2.57 -3.65
CA ALA A 94 5.93 3.56 -2.65
C ALA A 94 7.22 3.14 -1.90
N PRO A 95 8.27 3.98 -1.89
CA PRO A 95 9.47 3.69 -1.12
C PRO A 95 9.17 3.50 0.37
N THR A 96 9.89 2.59 1.01
CA THR A 96 9.86 2.43 2.48
C THR A 96 10.93 3.28 3.17
N ARG A 97 11.91 3.80 2.41
CA ARG A 97 12.94 4.72 2.90
C ARG A 97 12.51 6.18 2.69
N PRO A 98 12.38 6.99 3.76
CA PRO A 98 11.98 8.39 3.64
C PRO A 98 12.86 9.23 2.71
N ALA A 99 14.18 8.98 2.71
CA ALA A 99 15.13 9.73 1.89
C ALA A 99 14.92 9.54 0.37
N VAL A 100 14.31 8.44 -0.07
CA VAL A 100 14.03 8.20 -1.50
C VAL A 100 12.94 9.16 -2.02
N TYR A 101 12.05 9.63 -1.14
CA TYR A 101 11.03 10.63 -1.50
C TYR A 101 11.62 12.01 -1.80
N ASP A 102 12.83 12.28 -1.32
CA ASP A 102 13.53 13.55 -1.50
C ASP A 102 14.37 13.58 -2.79
N ASP A 103 14.42 12.46 -3.53
CA ASP A 103 15.12 12.37 -4.80
C ASP A 103 14.46 13.26 -5.87
N ALA A 104 15.27 14.08 -6.55
CA ALA A 104 14.79 15.01 -7.56
C ALA A 104 14.11 14.27 -8.73
N LYS A 105 14.68 13.15 -9.16
CA LYS A 105 14.17 12.35 -10.28
C LYS A 105 12.81 11.75 -9.96
N LEU A 106 12.60 11.32 -8.72
CA LEU A 106 11.28 10.86 -8.28
C LEU A 106 10.25 11.98 -8.34
N GLY A 107 10.63 13.21 -7.98
CA GLY A 107 9.75 14.38 -8.08
C GLY A 107 9.38 14.77 -9.51
N GLU A 108 10.31 14.61 -10.44
CA GLU A 108 10.12 14.95 -11.85
C GLU A 108 9.25 13.91 -12.58
N GLU A 109 9.58 12.63 -12.40
CA GLU A 109 8.89 11.54 -13.13
C GLU A 109 7.62 11.04 -12.42
N GLN A 110 7.56 11.15 -11.09
CA GLN A 110 6.45 10.65 -10.27
C GLN A 110 6.05 11.70 -9.20
N PRO A 111 5.62 12.91 -9.59
CA PRO A 111 5.37 14.01 -8.66
C PRO A 111 4.39 13.66 -7.52
N PHE A 112 3.44 12.76 -7.76
CA PHE A 112 2.49 12.30 -6.74
C PHE A 112 3.15 11.53 -5.59
N MET A 113 4.29 10.87 -5.82
CA MET A 113 4.98 10.13 -4.77
C MET A 113 5.43 11.08 -3.65
N LYS A 114 5.72 12.34 -3.96
CA LYS A 114 6.04 13.35 -2.96
C LYS A 114 4.85 13.65 -2.03
N GLU A 115 3.63 13.65 -2.57
CA GLU A 115 2.40 13.83 -1.79
C GLU A 115 2.18 12.66 -0.81
N LEU A 116 2.60 11.45 -1.19
CA LEU A 116 2.47 10.27 -0.33
C LEU A 116 3.42 10.25 0.87
N LYS A 117 4.55 10.99 0.83
CA LYS A 117 5.51 11.03 1.95
C LYS A 117 4.81 11.40 3.26
N GLY A 118 4.02 12.49 3.24
CA GLY A 118 3.29 12.97 4.40
C GLY A 118 2.24 11.96 4.91
N VAL A 119 1.55 11.29 3.99
CA VAL A 119 0.56 10.24 4.32
C VAL A 119 1.23 9.07 5.02
N PHE A 120 2.36 8.58 4.52
CA PHE A 120 3.06 7.43 5.12
C PHE A 120 3.75 7.78 6.44
N THR A 121 4.32 8.97 6.58
CA THR A 121 4.92 9.40 7.86
C THR A 121 3.88 9.68 8.95
N GLY A 122 2.65 10.02 8.57
CA GLY A 122 1.53 10.23 9.48
C GLY A 122 0.65 9.00 9.70
N ALA A 123 0.97 7.87 9.08
CA ALA A 123 0.16 6.66 9.15
C ALA A 123 0.42 5.87 10.45
N THR A 124 -0.63 5.27 10.98
CA THR A 124 -0.59 4.49 12.23
C THR A 124 -0.47 3.00 11.90
N PRO A 125 0.51 2.28 12.48
CA PRO A 125 0.61 0.84 12.29
C PRO A 125 -0.60 0.14 12.91
N ARG A 126 -0.98 -0.99 12.33
CA ARG A 126 -1.99 -1.86 12.94
C ARG A 126 -1.50 -2.41 14.28
N PRO A 127 -2.40 -2.77 15.21
CA PRO A 127 -2.01 -3.35 16.48
C PRO A 127 -1.10 -4.57 16.32
N VAL A 128 0.06 -4.54 16.97
CA VAL A 128 1.03 -5.65 16.97
C VAL A 128 0.62 -6.63 18.06
N THR A 129 -0.03 -7.73 17.68
CA THR A 129 -0.47 -8.77 18.61
C THR A 129 -0.51 -10.14 17.94
N PRO A 130 -0.13 -11.23 18.64
CA PRO A 130 -0.32 -12.60 18.14
C PRO A 130 -1.78 -12.93 17.82
N LYS A 131 -2.72 -12.23 18.47
CA LYS A 131 -4.17 -12.41 18.30
C LYS A 131 -4.76 -11.49 17.22
N TYR A 132 -3.92 -10.90 16.36
CA TYR A 132 -4.34 -9.89 15.38
C TYR A 132 -5.51 -10.36 14.50
N ALA A 133 -5.48 -11.60 14.03
CA ALA A 133 -6.56 -12.19 13.23
C ALA A 133 -7.90 -12.23 13.97
N GLN A 134 -7.89 -12.51 15.27
CA GLN A 134 -9.09 -12.53 16.10
C GLN A 134 -9.61 -11.11 16.35
N VAL A 135 -8.70 -10.17 16.65
CA VAL A 135 -9.04 -8.76 16.88
C VAL A 135 -9.65 -8.14 15.63
N THR A 136 -9.04 -8.32 14.46
CA THR A 136 -9.55 -7.73 13.21
C THR A 136 -10.91 -8.31 12.81
N LEU A 137 -11.14 -9.61 13.06
CA LEU A 137 -12.43 -10.23 12.81
C LEU A 137 -13.51 -9.68 13.74
N ALA A 138 -13.20 -9.45 15.02
CA ALA A 138 -14.12 -8.86 15.98
C ALA A 138 -14.50 -7.43 15.58
N VAL A 139 -13.52 -6.61 15.17
CA VAL A 139 -13.76 -5.25 14.65
C VAL A 139 -14.64 -5.28 13.40
N GLN A 140 -14.27 -6.08 12.39
CA GLN A 140 -15.00 -6.15 11.12
C GLN A 140 -16.45 -6.60 11.33
N SER A 141 -16.65 -7.67 12.12
CA SER A 141 -17.97 -8.20 12.42
C SER A 141 -18.81 -7.21 13.21
N GLY A 142 -18.20 -6.54 14.21
CA GLY A 142 -18.88 -5.54 15.04
C GLY A 142 -19.35 -4.34 14.24
N VAL A 143 -18.47 -3.75 13.42
CA VAL A 143 -18.81 -2.62 12.55
C VAL A 143 -19.86 -3.02 11.53
N SER A 144 -19.70 -4.17 10.87
CA SER A 144 -20.69 -4.65 9.90
C SER A 144 -22.07 -4.84 10.54
N LYS A 145 -22.12 -5.40 11.75
CA LYS A 145 -23.37 -5.61 12.47
C LYS A 145 -24.03 -4.28 12.85
N ALA A 146 -23.26 -3.34 13.39
CA ALA A 146 -23.75 -2.01 13.74
C ALA A 146 -24.39 -1.31 12.52
N LEU A 147 -23.72 -1.35 11.36
CA LEU A 147 -24.23 -0.75 10.13
C LEU A 147 -25.53 -1.40 9.64
N VAL A 148 -25.64 -2.72 9.74
CA VAL A 148 -26.82 -3.47 9.28
C VAL A 148 -28.00 -3.34 10.25
N SER A 149 -27.74 -3.36 11.56
CA SER A 149 -28.79 -3.36 12.59
C SER A 149 -29.31 -1.96 12.92
N GLY A 150 -28.51 -0.91 12.67
CA GLY A 150 -28.77 0.45 13.13
C GLY A 150 -28.53 0.68 14.63
N ARG A 151 -28.26 -0.37 15.42
CA ARG A 151 -28.01 -0.27 16.88
C ARG A 151 -26.53 0.02 17.15
N ILE A 152 -26.08 1.18 16.68
CA ILE A 152 -24.64 1.54 16.62
C ILE A 152 -23.95 1.39 17.97
N LYS A 153 -24.46 2.05 19.02
CA LYS A 153 -23.80 2.08 20.32
C LYS A 153 -23.70 0.68 20.94
N GLU A 154 -24.80 -0.06 20.95
CA GLU A 154 -24.89 -1.38 21.57
C GLU A 154 -23.98 -2.40 20.87
N ASP A 155 -24.04 -2.46 19.53
CA ASP A 155 -23.23 -3.42 18.77
C ASP A 155 -21.74 -3.10 18.84
N LEU A 156 -21.35 -1.83 18.88
CA LEU A 156 -19.95 -1.43 19.06
C LEU A 156 -19.46 -1.68 20.50
N THR A 157 -20.30 -1.47 21.52
CA THR A 157 -19.96 -1.85 22.90
C THR A 157 -19.75 -3.35 23.04
N ALA A 158 -20.61 -4.17 22.42
CA ALA A 158 -20.45 -5.62 22.40
C ALA A 158 -19.19 -6.05 21.65
N ALA A 159 -18.87 -5.38 20.53
CA ALA A 159 -17.62 -5.63 19.80
C ALA A 159 -16.39 -5.28 20.65
N ASN A 160 -16.43 -4.17 21.40
CA ASN A 160 -15.35 -3.79 22.32
C ASN A 160 -15.13 -4.85 23.41
N ALA A 161 -16.19 -5.28 24.08
CA ALA A 161 -16.09 -6.33 25.12
C ALA A 161 -15.50 -7.65 24.58
N ARG A 162 -15.83 -8.00 23.32
CA ARG A 162 -15.23 -9.15 22.64
C ARG A 162 -13.73 -8.94 22.38
N ILE A 163 -13.33 -7.74 21.97
CA ILE A 163 -11.92 -7.40 21.77
C ILE A 163 -11.17 -7.48 23.10
N ASP A 164 -11.71 -6.93 24.19
CA ASP A 164 -11.13 -7.00 25.54
C ASP A 164 -10.88 -8.44 25.96
N THR A 165 -11.89 -9.31 25.76
CA THR A 165 -11.75 -10.77 26.00
C THR A 165 -10.63 -11.39 25.17
N ILE A 166 -10.51 -11.03 23.89
CA ILE A 166 -9.44 -11.52 23.02
C ILE A 166 -8.07 -11.07 23.55
N VAL A 167 -7.91 -9.80 23.88
CA VAL A 167 -6.61 -9.25 24.31
C VAL A 167 -6.29 -9.52 25.78
N GLY A 168 -7.23 -10.08 26.55
CA GLY A 168 -7.06 -10.42 27.96
C GLY A 168 -7.10 -9.19 28.88
N LYS A 169 -7.97 -8.23 28.55
CA LYS A 169 -8.27 -7.04 29.36
C LYS A 169 -9.63 -7.16 30.03
#